data_AF-A0A2T0UFH1-F1
#
_entry.id   AF-A0A2T0UFH1-F1
#
_cell.length_a   1.000
_cell.length_b   1.000
_cell.length_c   1.000
_cell.angle_alpha   90.00
_cell.angle_beta   90.00
_cell.angle_gamma   90.00
#
_symmetry.space_group_name_H-M   'P 1'
#
loop_
_entity.id
_entity.type
_entity.pdbx_description
1 polymer ?
#
loop_
_entity_poly.entity_id
_entity_poly.type
_entity_poly.pdbx_seq_one_letter_code
_entity_poly.pdbx_strand_id
1 'polypeptide(L)'
;MDQKFDYDIAVSFAGEDRQFVQEVVAQVKDAGYKVFYDQDEEVSLWGEELTEYFPKIYEERSRFAVVFVSRHYAAKPWTRLERRSVLVRALDQPTPYMLPVQLDRTTLPGVRPTISYLDGERLGVNGIANAIRQKLSDSPASGSGQFNGYVPRNEHEAATLVGERPDGWEFLLYSYSLVKGIESLHGKYLDYSMGYSKPTEFIEISEVGRILDHEAAIVLSTTENFENVLSNRIQQSAFGAPGEPGDVHQIIHMADRYVSVYEQFMDWAWRLRSYATRSNEARDALRALAFYADQPIDRLRSFVYEFREIADTMHSRLIAGESIHLTLSIKLEISPESTARFDSAMRRLRRSIR
;
A
#
# COMPACT_ATOMS: atom_id res chain seq x y z
N MET A 1 -20.11 14.03 -5.28
CA MET A 1 -19.55 15.37 -5.04
C MET A 1 -18.06 15.26 -5.34
N ASP A 2 -17.55 16.08 -6.27
CA ASP A 2 -16.13 16.15 -6.64
C ASP A 2 -15.25 16.14 -5.39
N GLN A 3 -14.24 15.28 -5.31
CA GLN A 3 -13.23 15.44 -4.27
C GLN A 3 -12.33 16.61 -4.65
N LYS A 4 -12.86 17.79 -4.34
CA LYS A 4 -12.15 19.06 -4.30
C LYS A 4 -11.12 18.89 -3.19
N PHE A 5 -9.83 18.77 -3.53
CA PHE A 5 -8.79 18.97 -2.52
C PHE A 5 -9.09 20.29 -1.83
N ASP A 6 -9.04 20.28 -0.50
CA ASP A 6 -9.26 21.50 0.26
C ASP A 6 -8.14 22.50 -0.04
N TYR A 7 -6.95 21.99 -0.40
CA TYR A 7 -5.77 22.78 -0.71
C TYR A 7 -5.06 22.29 -1.99
N ASP A 8 -4.64 23.24 -2.82
CA ASP A 8 -3.78 23.01 -3.99
C ASP A 8 -2.38 22.57 -3.56
N ILE A 9 -1.88 23.11 -2.45
CA ILE A 9 -0.63 22.66 -1.82
C ILE A 9 -0.76 22.66 -0.29
N ALA A 10 -0.04 21.76 0.36
CA ALA A 10 0.34 21.91 1.76
C ALA A 10 1.84 22.15 1.87
N VAL A 11 2.26 23.03 2.78
CA VAL A 11 3.68 23.28 3.02
C VAL A 11 4.15 22.57 4.30
N SER A 12 5.35 22.01 4.27
CA SER A 12 6.02 21.43 5.44
C SER A 12 7.40 22.04 5.59
N PHE A 13 7.72 22.57 6.77
CA PHE A 13 8.93 23.33 7.02
C PHE A 13 9.28 23.37 8.51
N ALA A 14 10.52 23.72 8.86
CA ALA A 14 10.91 23.97 10.24
C ALA A 14 10.58 25.41 10.64
N GLY A 15 10.14 25.63 11.88
CA GLY A 15 9.75 26.96 12.35
C GLY A 15 10.83 28.05 12.20
N GLU A 16 12.11 27.68 12.13
CA GLU A 16 13.23 28.59 11.84
C GLU A 16 13.21 29.15 10.41
N ASP A 17 12.65 28.41 9.47
CA ASP A 17 12.57 28.79 8.05
C ASP A 17 11.29 29.59 7.74
N ARG A 18 10.51 29.91 8.78
CA ARG A 18 9.15 30.46 8.68
C ARG A 18 9.07 31.72 7.82
N GLN A 19 10.00 32.65 8.00
CA GLN A 19 9.97 33.92 7.25
C GLN A 19 10.00 33.66 5.74
N PHE A 20 10.93 32.81 5.28
CA PHE A 20 11.06 32.47 3.85
C PHE A 20 9.79 31.78 3.33
N VAL A 21 9.26 30.80 4.08
CA VAL A 21 8.08 30.04 3.65
C VAL A 21 6.83 30.91 3.61
N GLN A 22 6.64 31.81 4.58
CA GLN A 22 5.51 32.72 4.62
C GLN A 22 5.49 33.64 3.40
N GLU A 23 6.63 34.17 2.99
CA GLU A 23 6.73 35.02 1.80
C GLU A 23 6.40 34.24 0.51
N VAL A 24 6.82 32.97 0.40
CA VAL A 24 6.46 32.10 -0.73
C VAL A 24 4.96 31.81 -0.73
N VAL A 25 4.40 31.44 0.42
CA VAL A 25 2.98 31.12 0.60
C VAL A 25 2.10 32.32 0.23
N ALA A 26 2.45 33.53 0.67
CA ALA A 26 1.72 34.75 0.34
C ALA A 26 1.61 34.93 -1.19
N GLN A 27 2.70 34.80 -1.93
CA GLN A 27 2.69 34.95 -3.39
C GLN A 27 1.89 33.86 -4.13
N VAL A 28 1.86 32.64 -3.59
CA VAL A 28 1.07 31.54 -4.16
C VAL A 28 -0.42 31.78 -3.90
N LYS A 29 -0.78 32.25 -2.70
CA LYS A 29 -2.16 32.63 -2.36
C LYS A 29 -2.66 33.83 -3.16
N ASP A 30 -1.83 34.85 -3.35
CA ASP A 30 -2.14 36.04 -4.16
C ASP A 30 -2.44 35.68 -5.62
N ALA A 31 -1.92 34.54 -6.10
CA ALA A 31 -2.22 34.00 -7.42
C ALA A 31 -3.51 33.16 -7.47
N GLY A 32 -4.26 33.07 -6.36
CA GLY A 32 -5.57 32.41 -6.28
C GLY A 32 -5.55 30.94 -5.87
N TYR A 33 -4.39 30.38 -5.49
CA TYR A 33 -4.28 28.99 -5.06
C TYR A 33 -4.55 28.82 -3.56
N LYS A 34 -5.17 27.71 -3.19
CA LYS A 34 -5.42 27.34 -1.79
C LYS A 34 -4.20 26.65 -1.18
N VAL A 35 -3.65 27.24 -0.13
CA VAL A 35 -2.45 26.72 0.54
C VAL A 35 -2.80 26.37 1.98
N PHE A 36 -2.53 25.13 2.39
CA PHE A 36 -2.52 24.76 3.80
C PHE A 36 -1.22 25.25 4.43
N TYR A 37 -1.35 26.11 5.43
CA TYR A 37 -0.27 26.70 6.22
C TYR A 37 -0.70 26.74 7.69
N ASP A 38 0.17 26.23 8.57
CA ASP A 38 -0.13 25.96 9.98
C ASP A 38 -0.71 27.17 10.75
N GLN A 39 -0.23 28.37 10.47
CA GLN A 39 -0.65 29.58 11.18
C GLN A 39 -2.05 30.08 10.81
N ASP A 40 -2.51 29.83 9.59
CA ASP A 40 -3.83 30.30 9.17
C ASP A 40 -4.95 29.49 9.85
N GLU A 41 -4.58 28.34 10.42
CA GLU A 41 -5.49 27.37 11.04
C GLU A 41 -5.33 27.35 12.57
N GLU A 42 -4.64 28.32 13.20
CA GLU A 42 -4.38 28.32 14.67
C GLU A 42 -5.65 28.14 15.51
N VAL A 43 -6.77 28.72 15.09
CA VAL A 43 -8.08 28.58 15.78
C VAL A 43 -8.72 27.22 15.50
N SER A 44 -8.52 26.68 14.30
CA SER A 44 -9.04 25.38 13.84
C SER A 44 -8.28 24.22 14.48
N LEU A 45 -6.98 24.38 14.71
CA LEU A 45 -6.08 23.41 15.34
C LEU A 45 -6.14 23.44 16.87
N TRP A 46 -6.85 24.40 17.47
CA TRP A 46 -6.88 24.57 18.92
C TRP A 46 -7.70 23.47 19.59
N GLY A 47 -7.00 22.50 20.19
CA GLY A 47 -7.60 21.35 20.88
C GLY A 47 -7.67 20.09 20.03
N GLU A 48 -7.25 20.15 18.76
CA GLU A 48 -7.16 18.99 17.87
C GLU A 48 -5.93 18.12 18.18
N GLU A 49 -6.07 16.82 17.94
CA GLU A 49 -4.94 15.89 18.00
C GLU A 49 -4.15 16.01 16.69
N LEU A 50 -3.04 16.75 16.75
CA LEU A 50 -2.24 17.11 15.58
C LEU A 50 -1.66 15.90 14.85
N THR A 51 -1.38 14.80 15.56
CA THR A 51 -0.83 13.58 14.95
C THR A 51 -1.84 12.79 14.11
N GLU A 52 -3.13 13.02 14.28
CA GLU A 52 -4.20 12.50 13.42
C GLU A 52 -4.67 13.52 12.37
N TYR A 53 -4.58 14.82 12.69
CA TYR A 53 -5.06 15.89 11.81
C TYR A 53 -4.16 16.09 10.58
N PHE A 54 -2.84 16.23 10.80
CA PHE A 54 -1.92 16.53 9.71
C PHE A 54 -1.78 15.41 8.69
N PRO A 55 -1.74 14.10 9.05
CA PRO A 55 -1.77 13.03 8.06
C PRO A 55 -2.95 13.14 7.10
N LYS A 56 -4.17 13.46 7.58
CA LYS A 56 -5.34 13.65 6.69
C LYS A 56 -5.12 14.81 5.70
N ILE A 57 -4.50 15.90 6.15
CA ILE A 57 -4.18 17.03 5.27
C ILE A 57 -3.20 16.63 4.18
N TYR A 58 -2.08 16.02 4.57
CA TYR A 58 -1.03 15.65 3.63
C TYR A 58 -1.43 14.43 2.77
N GLU A 59 -2.11 13.42 3.31
CA GLU A 59 -2.45 12.18 2.59
C GLU A 59 -3.69 12.29 1.73
N GLU A 60 -4.69 13.08 2.14
CA GLU A 60 -6.03 13.04 1.54
C GLU A 60 -6.52 14.40 1.04
N ARG A 61 -6.21 15.50 1.73
CA ARG A 61 -6.87 16.81 1.50
C ARG A 61 -6.05 17.82 0.67
N SER A 62 -4.77 17.54 0.43
CA SER A 62 -3.89 18.39 -0.38
C SER A 62 -3.45 17.74 -1.69
N ARG A 63 -3.36 18.53 -2.76
CA ARG A 63 -2.98 18.05 -4.09
C ARG A 63 -1.48 17.82 -4.25
N PHE A 64 -0.63 18.73 -3.77
CA PHE A 64 0.82 18.52 -3.64
C PHE A 64 1.30 18.85 -2.22
N ALA A 65 2.45 18.31 -1.82
CA ALA A 65 3.16 18.74 -0.63
C ALA A 65 4.50 19.39 -1.01
N VAL A 66 4.68 20.66 -0.63
CA VAL A 66 5.96 21.36 -0.77
C VAL A 66 6.75 21.19 0.52
N VAL A 67 7.91 20.55 0.43
CA VAL A 67 8.75 20.24 1.59
C VAL A 67 9.98 21.13 1.56
N PHE A 68 10.07 22.08 2.49
CA PHE A 68 11.21 22.97 2.64
C PHE A 68 12.27 22.32 3.54
N VAL A 69 13.37 21.91 2.92
CA VAL A 69 14.44 21.14 3.54
C VAL A 69 15.58 22.07 3.94
N SER A 70 15.80 22.17 5.25
CA SER A 70 16.95 22.83 5.87
C SER A 70 17.60 21.92 6.90
N ARG A 71 18.76 22.32 7.43
CA ARG A 71 19.40 21.68 8.58
C ARG A 71 18.47 21.64 9.80
N HIS A 72 17.61 22.64 9.96
CA HIS A 72 16.65 22.72 11.07
C HIS A 72 15.50 21.73 10.86
N TYR A 73 15.02 21.60 9.62
CA TYR A 73 14.03 20.59 9.22
C TYR A 73 14.56 19.15 9.35
N ALA A 74 15.84 18.92 9.03
CA ALA A 74 16.46 17.60 9.14
C ALA A 74 16.85 17.22 10.58
N ALA A 75 17.21 18.20 11.42
CA ALA A 75 17.69 17.96 12.79
C ALA A 75 16.55 17.78 13.81
N LYS A 76 15.36 18.31 13.55
CA LYS A 76 14.23 18.19 14.47
C LYS A 76 13.62 16.77 14.40
N PRO A 77 13.52 16.03 15.52
CA PRO A 77 12.87 14.72 15.56
C PRO A 77 11.33 14.76 15.40
N TRP A 78 10.77 15.89 14.97
CA TRP A 78 9.34 16.08 14.79
C TRP A 78 9.10 16.59 13.37
N THR A 79 8.22 15.98 12.59
CA THR A 79 7.15 15.01 12.94
C THR A 79 7.41 13.63 12.36
N ARG A 80 7.53 12.62 13.24
CA ARG A 80 7.66 11.20 12.86
C ARG A 80 6.46 10.66 12.07
N LEU A 81 5.37 11.44 12.03
CA LEU A 81 4.13 11.17 11.30
C LEU A 81 3.99 12.02 10.03
N GLU A 82 4.04 13.37 10.02
CA GLU A 82 3.78 14.14 8.77
C GLU A 82 4.83 13.90 7.69
N ARG A 83 6.12 13.92 8.07
CA ARG A 83 7.19 13.57 7.12
C ARG A 83 7.00 12.14 6.61
N ARG A 84 6.51 11.23 7.46
CA ARG A 84 6.22 9.85 7.06
C ARG A 84 4.99 9.78 6.17
N SER A 85 3.93 10.54 6.41
CA SER A 85 2.72 10.64 5.59
C SER A 85 3.03 11.22 4.21
N VAL A 86 3.79 12.32 4.16
CA VAL A 86 4.25 12.93 2.90
C VAL A 86 5.20 11.99 2.16
N LEU A 87 6.13 11.31 2.85
CA LEU A 87 7.02 10.32 2.23
C LEU A 87 6.29 9.05 1.81
N VAL A 88 5.34 8.53 2.59
CA VAL A 88 4.53 7.34 2.29
C VAL A 88 3.68 7.61 1.07
N ARG A 89 2.93 8.72 1.04
CA ARG A 89 2.18 9.13 -0.15
C ARG A 89 3.08 9.39 -1.36
N ALA A 90 4.25 10.00 -1.16
CA ALA A 90 5.20 10.22 -2.25
C ALA A 90 5.88 8.93 -2.75
N LEU A 91 5.98 7.89 -1.91
CA LEU A 91 6.48 6.57 -2.28
C LEU A 91 5.39 5.73 -2.98
N ASP A 92 4.13 5.93 -2.62
CA ASP A 92 2.98 5.19 -3.15
C ASP A 92 2.37 5.81 -4.42
N GLN A 93 2.88 6.98 -4.86
CA GLN A 93 2.42 7.68 -6.07
C GLN A 93 3.47 7.69 -7.20
N PRO A 94 3.07 7.30 -8.43
CA PRO A 94 3.95 7.36 -9.60
C PRO A 94 4.12 8.77 -10.17
N THR A 95 3.31 9.74 -9.73
CA THR A 95 3.44 11.16 -10.11
C THR A 95 4.10 11.97 -9.00
N PRO A 96 4.87 13.04 -9.32
CA PRO A 96 5.54 13.84 -8.29
C PRO A 96 4.55 14.59 -7.38
N TYR A 97 4.16 13.98 -6.27
CA TYR A 97 3.36 14.60 -5.21
C TYR A 97 4.19 15.47 -4.27
N MET A 98 5.39 15.01 -3.91
CA MET A 98 6.34 15.76 -3.08
C MET A 98 7.18 16.69 -3.95
N LEU A 99 7.21 17.97 -3.59
CA LEU A 99 7.99 19.02 -4.24
C LEU A 99 9.05 19.52 -3.24
N PRO A 100 10.25 18.93 -3.20
CA PRO A 100 11.27 19.31 -2.24
C PRO A 100 11.99 20.60 -2.67
N VAL A 101 12.15 21.53 -1.73
CA VAL A 101 12.87 22.80 -1.87
C VAL A 101 14.02 22.80 -0.87
N GLN A 102 15.26 22.85 -1.35
CA GLN A 102 16.45 22.92 -0.50
C GLN A 102 16.70 24.37 -0.08
N LEU A 103 16.63 24.68 1.21
CA LEU A 103 16.91 26.01 1.76
C LEU A 103 18.37 26.21 2.15
N ASP A 104 19.11 25.11 2.28
CA ASP A 104 20.56 25.06 2.45
C ASP A 104 21.12 23.80 1.76
N ARG A 105 22.35 23.39 2.06
CA ARG A 105 22.95 22.17 1.47
C ARG A 105 22.54 20.85 2.15
N THR A 106 21.48 20.85 2.95
CA THR A 106 21.04 19.67 3.69
C THR A 106 20.28 18.70 2.80
N THR A 107 20.63 17.42 2.88
CA THR A 107 19.88 16.34 2.22
C THR A 107 18.81 15.81 3.17
N LEU A 108 17.63 15.45 2.65
CA LEU A 108 16.55 14.90 3.48
C LEU A 108 16.77 13.39 3.70
N PRO A 109 16.97 12.93 4.95
CA PRO A 109 17.14 11.51 5.22
C PRO A 109 15.87 10.72 4.87
N GLY A 110 16.02 9.60 4.15
CA GLY A 110 14.91 8.74 3.71
C GLY A 110 14.37 9.07 2.32
N VAL A 111 14.86 10.13 1.68
CA VAL A 111 14.57 10.43 0.27
C VAL A 111 15.69 9.89 -0.62
N ARG A 112 15.33 9.24 -1.73
CA ARG A 112 16.32 8.72 -2.69
C ARG A 112 17.10 9.89 -3.33
N PRO A 113 18.41 9.75 -3.56
CA PRO A 113 19.22 10.77 -4.23
C PRO A 113 18.76 11.12 -5.66
N THR A 114 17.90 10.29 -6.24
CA THR A 114 17.33 10.47 -7.58
C THR A 114 16.16 11.46 -7.63
N ILE A 115 15.65 11.90 -6.48
CA ILE A 115 14.60 12.95 -6.43
C ILE A 115 15.26 14.31 -6.59
N SER A 116 14.78 15.10 -7.56
CA SER A 116 15.28 16.45 -7.84
C SER A 116 14.72 17.48 -6.86
N TYR A 117 15.57 18.41 -6.42
CA TYR A 117 15.23 19.50 -5.50
C TYR A 117 15.29 20.83 -6.23
N LEU A 118 14.41 21.76 -5.86
CA LEU A 118 14.60 23.16 -6.20
C LEU A 118 15.53 23.82 -5.18
N ASP A 119 16.54 24.53 -5.67
CA ASP A 119 17.48 25.28 -4.85
C ASP A 119 16.87 26.63 -4.44
N GLY A 120 16.49 26.74 -3.17
CA GLY A 120 15.86 27.91 -2.57
C GLY A 120 16.83 29.08 -2.34
N GLU A 121 18.12 28.82 -2.12
CA GLU A 121 19.14 29.90 -2.04
C GLU A 121 19.30 30.57 -3.41
N ARG A 122 19.34 29.77 -4.47
CA ARG A 122 19.52 30.27 -5.84
C ARG A 122 18.26 30.91 -6.42
N LEU A 123 17.10 30.31 -6.21
CA LEU A 123 15.83 30.77 -6.80
C LEU A 123 15.16 31.87 -5.98
N GLY A 124 15.42 31.92 -4.67
CA GLY A 124 14.77 32.85 -3.75
C GLY A 124 13.24 32.67 -3.71
N VAL A 125 12.59 33.54 -2.93
CA VAL A 125 11.12 33.48 -2.72
C VAL A 125 10.35 33.53 -4.05
N ASN A 126 10.65 34.51 -4.90
CA ASN A 126 9.96 34.71 -6.18
C ASN A 126 10.11 33.52 -7.12
N GLY A 127 11.32 32.94 -7.19
CA GLY A 127 11.60 31.81 -8.07
C GLY A 127 10.88 30.54 -7.61
N ILE A 128 10.84 30.28 -6.30
CA ILE A 128 10.12 29.14 -5.74
C ILE A 128 8.60 29.31 -5.92
N ALA A 129 8.04 30.48 -5.62
CA ALA A 129 6.62 30.75 -5.83
C ALA A 129 6.22 30.57 -7.30
N ASN A 130 7.02 31.07 -8.25
CA ASN A 130 6.81 30.87 -9.68
C ASN A 130 6.82 29.38 -10.07
N ALA A 131 7.81 28.62 -9.57
CA ALA A 131 7.92 27.19 -9.87
C ALA A 131 6.71 26.39 -9.34
N ILE A 132 6.22 26.72 -8.14
CA ILE A 132 4.99 26.12 -7.58
C ILE A 132 3.79 26.45 -8.48
N ARG A 133 3.61 27.72 -8.87
CA ARG A 133 2.51 28.12 -9.75
C ARG A 133 2.55 27.40 -11.09
N GLN A 134 3.74 27.29 -11.68
CA GLN A 134 3.94 26.54 -12.92
C GLN A 134 3.58 25.06 -12.73
N LYS A 135 4.00 24.44 -11.61
CA LYS A 135 3.65 23.05 -11.31
C LYS A 135 2.14 22.85 -11.17
N LEU A 136 1.46 23.81 -10.55
CA LEU A 136 0.01 23.81 -10.35
C LEU A 136 -0.80 24.09 -11.62
N SER A 137 -0.21 24.75 -12.63
CA SER A 137 -0.82 25.03 -13.93
C SER A 137 -0.53 23.96 -14.99
N ASP A 138 0.70 23.43 -15.04
CA ASP A 138 1.14 22.43 -16.04
C ASP A 138 0.61 21.03 -15.72
N SER A 139 0.34 20.78 -14.44
CA SER A 139 -0.60 19.75 -14.05
C SER A 139 -1.96 20.45 -13.94
N PRO A 140 -2.97 20.22 -14.78
CA PRO A 140 -4.31 20.67 -14.44
C PRO A 140 -4.69 20.03 -13.10
N ALA A 141 -5.43 20.75 -12.26
CA ALA A 141 -6.09 20.13 -11.12
C ALA A 141 -6.89 18.93 -11.63
N SER A 142 -6.35 17.72 -11.47
CA SER A 142 -7.09 16.48 -11.73
C SER A 142 -8.10 16.31 -10.61
N GLY A 143 -9.14 17.11 -10.71
CA GLY A 143 -10.41 17.03 -10.03
C GLY A 143 -11.47 17.48 -11.03
N SER A 144 -11.40 16.97 -12.26
CA SER A 144 -12.45 17.11 -13.27
C SER A 144 -13.63 16.15 -13.02
N GLY A 145 -13.58 15.36 -11.93
CA GLY A 145 -14.51 14.26 -11.69
C GLY A 145 -14.36 13.12 -12.71
N GLN A 146 -13.35 13.18 -13.59
CA GLN A 146 -13.17 12.23 -14.69
C GLN A 146 -12.06 11.22 -14.41
N PHE A 147 -12.21 10.05 -15.01
CA PHE A 147 -11.24 8.97 -14.94
C PHE A 147 -9.88 9.39 -15.49
N ASN A 148 -8.81 9.12 -14.74
CA ASN A 148 -7.46 9.61 -15.01
C ASN A 148 -6.59 8.65 -15.84
N GLY A 149 -7.12 7.51 -16.27
CA GLY A 149 -6.40 6.53 -17.08
C GLY A 149 -5.65 5.45 -16.29
N TYR A 150 -5.65 5.49 -14.96
CA TYR A 150 -4.88 4.58 -14.10
C TYR A 150 -5.78 3.80 -13.16
N VAL A 151 -5.24 2.75 -12.53
CA VAL A 151 -5.92 2.05 -11.44
C VAL A 151 -6.20 3.06 -10.31
N PRO A 152 -7.41 3.10 -9.75
CA PRO A 152 -7.74 4.01 -8.66
C PRO A 152 -6.76 3.93 -7.49
N ARG A 153 -6.53 5.06 -6.82
CA ARG A 153 -5.66 5.18 -5.63
C ARG A 153 -6.44 5.41 -4.34
N ASN A 154 -7.71 5.79 -4.46
CA ASN A 154 -8.61 6.09 -3.35
C ASN A 154 -10.05 5.75 -3.73
N GLU A 155 -10.97 5.82 -2.76
CA GLU A 155 -12.38 5.47 -2.97
C GLU A 155 -13.10 6.40 -3.96
N HIS A 156 -12.67 7.67 -4.04
CA HIS A 156 -13.25 8.62 -4.98
C HIS A 156 -12.92 8.26 -6.43
N GLU A 157 -11.65 8.01 -6.75
CA GLU A 157 -11.23 7.55 -8.06
C GLU A 157 -11.88 6.20 -8.43
N ALA A 158 -12.09 5.32 -7.46
CA ALA A 158 -12.79 4.06 -7.67
C ALA A 158 -14.27 4.29 -7.99
N ALA A 159 -14.93 5.23 -7.31
CA ALA A 159 -16.30 5.62 -7.62
C ALA A 159 -16.41 6.26 -9.02
N THR A 160 -15.45 7.10 -9.40
CA THR A 160 -15.35 7.66 -10.76
C THR A 160 -15.18 6.57 -11.80
N LEU A 161 -14.26 5.63 -11.59
CA LEU A 161 -14.05 4.49 -12.47
C LEU A 161 -15.34 3.67 -12.67
N VAL A 162 -16.07 3.37 -11.58
CA VAL A 162 -17.32 2.61 -11.62
C VAL A 162 -18.46 3.38 -12.29
N GLY A 163 -18.45 4.70 -12.19
CA GLY A 163 -19.43 5.59 -12.83
C GLY A 163 -19.20 5.75 -14.32
N GLU A 164 -17.95 5.93 -14.74
CA GLU A 164 -17.59 6.19 -16.15
C GLU A 164 -17.40 4.92 -16.97
N ARG A 165 -16.99 3.81 -16.34
CA ARG A 165 -16.76 2.51 -16.98
C ARG A 165 -15.99 2.60 -18.31
N PRO A 166 -14.80 3.21 -18.32
CA PRO A 166 -13.93 3.23 -19.50
C PRO A 166 -13.55 1.81 -19.93
N ASP A 167 -13.06 1.64 -21.15
CA ASP A 167 -12.60 0.32 -21.62
C ASP A 167 -11.57 -0.28 -20.64
N GLY A 168 -11.84 -1.52 -20.21
CA GLY A 168 -11.02 -2.24 -19.24
C GLY A 168 -11.24 -1.86 -17.76
N TRP A 169 -12.30 -1.11 -17.44
CA TRP A 169 -12.61 -0.69 -16.06
C TRP A 169 -12.73 -1.86 -15.08
N GLU A 170 -13.14 -3.03 -15.54
CA GLU A 170 -13.28 -4.22 -14.69
C GLU A 170 -11.93 -4.64 -14.10
N PHE A 171 -10.88 -4.62 -14.91
CA PHE A 171 -9.51 -4.98 -14.50
C PHE A 171 -8.91 -3.91 -13.59
N LEU A 172 -9.21 -2.64 -13.85
CA LEU A 172 -8.79 -1.52 -13.01
C LEU A 172 -9.45 -1.58 -11.63
N LEU A 173 -10.75 -1.89 -11.57
CA LEU A 173 -11.49 -2.04 -10.32
C LEU A 173 -10.99 -3.26 -9.53
N TYR A 174 -10.76 -4.38 -10.21
CA TYR A 174 -10.20 -5.58 -9.57
C TYR A 174 -8.83 -5.29 -8.98
N SER A 175 -7.94 -4.63 -9.73
CA SER A 175 -6.61 -4.24 -9.28
C SER A 175 -6.66 -3.34 -8.05
N TYR A 176 -7.49 -2.30 -8.07
CA TYR A 176 -7.70 -1.42 -6.91
C TYR A 176 -8.18 -2.21 -5.68
N SER A 177 -9.17 -3.09 -5.86
CA SER A 177 -9.77 -3.87 -4.77
C SER A 177 -8.75 -4.83 -4.14
N LEU A 178 -7.91 -5.47 -4.95
CA LEU A 178 -6.82 -6.32 -4.47
C LEU A 178 -5.79 -5.53 -3.66
N VAL A 179 -5.33 -4.39 -4.18
CA VAL A 179 -4.34 -3.54 -3.49
C VAL A 179 -4.89 -3.05 -2.15
N LYS A 180 -6.11 -2.51 -2.16
CA LYS A 180 -6.79 -2.04 -0.93
C LYS A 180 -6.89 -3.16 0.10
N GLY A 181 -7.28 -4.37 -0.32
CA GLY A 181 -7.40 -5.52 0.56
C GLY A 181 -6.05 -5.98 1.15
N ILE A 182 -5.01 -6.11 0.32
CA ILE A 182 -3.67 -6.49 0.79
C ILE A 182 -3.10 -5.45 1.76
N GLU A 183 -3.22 -4.16 1.47
CA GLU A 183 -2.72 -3.09 2.34
C GLU A 183 -3.48 -3.02 3.67
N SER A 184 -4.78 -3.34 3.67
CA SER A 184 -5.56 -3.42 4.93
C SER A 184 -5.02 -4.49 5.89
N LEU A 185 -4.33 -5.51 5.36
CA LEU A 185 -3.71 -6.60 6.13
C LEU A 185 -2.21 -6.36 6.40
N HIS A 186 -1.69 -5.15 6.16
CA HIS A 186 -0.27 -4.86 6.33
C HIS A 186 0.24 -5.14 7.76
N GLY A 187 -0.53 -4.76 8.78
CA GLY A 187 -0.16 -5.04 10.18
C GLY A 187 -0.02 -6.55 10.46
N LYS A 188 -0.94 -7.35 9.93
CA LYS A 188 -0.92 -8.82 10.05
C LYS A 188 0.28 -9.43 9.32
N TYR A 189 0.63 -8.89 8.16
CA TYR A 189 1.84 -9.28 7.44
C TYR A 189 3.12 -8.96 8.22
N LEU A 190 3.18 -7.82 8.91
CA LEU A 190 4.32 -7.48 9.76
C LEU A 190 4.46 -8.48 10.90
N ASP A 191 3.37 -8.82 11.60
CA ASP A 191 3.38 -9.85 12.65
C ASP A 191 3.84 -11.20 12.12
N TYR A 192 3.33 -11.60 10.95
CA TYR A 192 3.74 -12.80 10.24
C TYR A 192 5.25 -12.81 9.93
N SER A 193 5.76 -11.74 9.32
CA SER A 193 7.16 -11.64 8.88
C SER A 193 8.15 -11.58 10.06
N MET A 194 7.74 -11.01 11.20
CA MET A 194 8.48 -11.09 12.46
C MET A 194 8.43 -12.48 13.10
N GLY A 195 7.52 -13.35 12.62
CA GLY A 195 7.20 -14.62 13.25
C GLY A 195 6.55 -14.49 14.61
N TYR A 196 5.92 -13.35 14.87
CA TYR A 196 5.23 -13.04 16.12
C TYR A 196 3.91 -13.81 16.20
N SER A 197 3.67 -14.42 17.36
CA SER A 197 2.37 -14.95 17.74
C SER A 197 2.25 -14.94 19.25
N LYS A 198 1.03 -14.74 19.75
CA LYS A 198 0.74 -14.88 21.17
C LYS A 198 0.40 -16.34 21.46
N PRO A 199 0.98 -16.96 22.50
CA PRO A 199 0.58 -18.30 22.91
C PRO A 199 -0.92 -18.36 23.25
N THR A 200 -1.63 -19.34 22.68
CA THR A 200 -3.09 -19.48 22.82
C THR A 200 -3.47 -20.74 23.59
N GLU A 201 -2.84 -21.86 23.25
CA GLU A 201 -3.18 -23.19 23.75
C GLU A 201 -1.93 -23.96 24.13
N PHE A 202 -1.98 -24.66 25.26
CA PHE A 202 -0.93 -25.59 25.66
C PHE A 202 -1.24 -27.00 25.14
N ILE A 203 -0.26 -27.63 24.50
CA ILE A 203 -0.39 -28.98 23.94
C ILE A 203 0.74 -29.90 24.43
N GLU A 204 0.38 -31.15 24.73
CA GLU A 204 1.37 -32.16 25.12
C GLU A 204 2.09 -32.74 23.90
N ILE A 205 3.32 -33.21 24.09
CA ILE A 205 4.17 -33.70 22.99
C ILE A 205 3.53 -34.85 22.20
N SER A 206 2.70 -35.67 22.86
CA SER A 206 1.96 -36.77 22.23
C SER A 206 0.90 -36.32 21.23
N GLU A 207 0.41 -35.08 21.35
CA GLU A 207 -0.66 -34.54 20.50
C GLU A 207 -0.11 -33.86 19.24
N VAL A 208 1.15 -33.44 19.27
CA VAL A 208 1.80 -32.64 18.23
C VAL A 208 1.75 -33.31 16.87
N GLY A 209 1.96 -34.63 16.80
CA GLY A 209 1.89 -35.37 15.54
C GLY A 209 0.53 -35.25 14.85
N ARG A 210 -0.56 -35.45 15.61
CA ARG A 210 -1.93 -35.31 15.13
C ARG A 210 -2.24 -33.88 14.69
N ILE A 211 -1.74 -32.89 15.44
CA ILE A 211 -1.92 -31.46 15.10
C ILE A 211 -1.19 -31.12 13.81
N LEU A 212 0.05 -31.58 13.62
CA LEU A 212 0.82 -31.34 12.40
C LEU A 212 0.13 -31.96 11.17
N ASP A 213 -0.38 -33.18 11.29
CA ASP A 213 -1.13 -33.83 10.20
C ASP A 213 -2.41 -33.07 9.86
N HIS A 214 -3.14 -32.61 10.88
CA HIS A 214 -4.35 -31.80 10.71
C HIS A 214 -4.07 -30.45 10.03
N GLU A 215 -3.08 -29.71 10.52
CA GLU A 215 -2.73 -28.39 9.98
C GLU A 215 -2.14 -28.50 8.57
N ALA A 216 -1.40 -29.57 8.26
CA ALA A 216 -0.92 -29.85 6.90
C ALA A 216 -2.09 -30.07 5.92
N ALA A 217 -3.14 -30.79 6.33
CA ALA A 217 -4.34 -30.96 5.51
C ALA A 217 -5.06 -29.63 5.25
N ILE A 218 -5.16 -28.75 6.27
CA ILE A 218 -5.78 -27.43 6.13
C ILE A 218 -5.10 -26.60 5.05
N VAL A 219 -3.76 -26.48 5.07
CA VAL A 219 -3.05 -25.62 4.12
C VAL A 219 -3.14 -26.13 2.68
N LEU A 220 -3.18 -27.45 2.48
CA LEU A 220 -3.42 -28.05 1.17
C LEU A 220 -4.82 -27.71 0.66
N SER A 221 -5.85 -27.89 1.48
CA SER A 221 -7.23 -27.53 1.10
C SER A 221 -7.41 -26.03 0.87
N THR A 222 -6.69 -25.16 1.58
CA THR A 222 -6.70 -23.71 1.29
C THR A 222 -6.19 -23.42 -0.13
N THR A 223 -5.18 -24.16 -0.58
CA THR A 223 -4.61 -24.01 -1.93
C THR A 223 -5.61 -24.47 -2.99
N GLU A 224 -6.26 -25.62 -2.78
CA GLU A 224 -7.31 -26.13 -3.68
C GLU A 224 -8.52 -25.17 -3.77
N ASN A 225 -8.92 -24.58 -2.64
CA ASN A 225 -10.01 -23.62 -2.60
C ASN A 225 -9.68 -22.34 -3.38
N PHE A 226 -8.41 -21.91 -3.40
CA PHE A 226 -7.98 -20.75 -4.17
C PHE A 226 -8.12 -20.96 -5.68
N GLU A 227 -7.88 -22.18 -6.18
CA GLU A 227 -8.08 -22.50 -7.61
C GLU A 227 -9.55 -22.26 -8.04
N ASN A 228 -10.51 -22.55 -7.16
CA ASN A 228 -11.92 -22.31 -7.43
C ASN A 228 -12.25 -20.81 -7.55
N VAL A 229 -11.60 -19.96 -6.74
CA VAL A 229 -11.77 -18.49 -6.77
C VAL A 229 -11.36 -17.92 -8.13
N LEU A 230 -10.34 -18.52 -8.76
CA LEU A 230 -9.80 -18.07 -10.05
C LEU A 230 -10.31 -18.88 -11.23
N SER A 231 -11.33 -19.73 -11.06
CA SER A 231 -11.86 -20.54 -12.15
C SER A 231 -12.46 -19.70 -13.27
N ASN A 232 -12.37 -20.16 -14.53
CA ASN A 232 -12.89 -19.45 -15.70
C ASN A 232 -14.36 -19.04 -15.54
N ARG A 233 -15.17 -19.86 -14.88
CA ARG A 233 -16.58 -19.56 -14.60
C ARG A 233 -16.75 -18.33 -13.71
N ILE A 234 -15.95 -18.23 -12.64
CA ILE A 234 -15.99 -17.11 -11.71
C ILE A 234 -15.40 -15.84 -12.35
N GLN A 235 -14.35 -15.99 -13.15
CA GLN A 235 -13.82 -14.88 -13.94
C GLN A 235 -14.87 -14.32 -14.90
N GLN A 236 -15.55 -15.17 -15.67
CA GLN A 236 -16.61 -14.73 -16.59
C GLN A 236 -17.79 -14.10 -15.85
N SER A 237 -18.14 -14.59 -14.66
CA SER A 237 -19.24 -14.01 -13.89
C SER A 237 -18.90 -12.64 -13.31
N ALA A 238 -17.62 -12.37 -13.01
CA ALA A 238 -17.14 -11.10 -12.53
C ALA A 238 -16.83 -10.09 -13.66
N PHE A 239 -15.99 -10.47 -14.62
CA PHE A 239 -15.51 -9.59 -15.69
C PHE A 239 -16.41 -9.53 -16.92
N GLY A 240 -17.42 -10.42 -17.01
CA GLY A 240 -18.23 -10.59 -18.20
C GLY A 240 -17.58 -11.51 -19.24
N ALA A 241 -18.39 -12.02 -20.16
CA ALA A 241 -17.89 -12.63 -21.39
C ALA A 241 -17.34 -11.55 -22.34
N PRO A 242 -16.52 -11.88 -23.36
CA PRO A 242 -16.05 -10.90 -24.33
C PRO A 242 -17.21 -10.12 -24.98
N GLY A 243 -17.25 -8.81 -24.74
CA GLY A 243 -18.31 -7.91 -25.24
C GLY A 243 -19.52 -7.75 -24.29
N GLU A 244 -19.54 -8.44 -23.16
CA GLU A 244 -20.51 -8.23 -22.08
C GLU A 244 -19.85 -7.46 -20.93
N PRO A 245 -20.55 -6.51 -20.29
CA PRO A 245 -20.00 -5.74 -19.19
C PRO A 245 -19.82 -6.62 -17.94
N GLY A 246 -18.75 -6.38 -17.19
CA GLY A 246 -18.57 -7.01 -15.88
C GLY A 246 -19.52 -6.50 -14.81
N ASP A 247 -19.59 -7.21 -13.70
CA ASP A 247 -20.39 -6.88 -12.52
C ASP A 247 -19.52 -6.36 -11.37
N VAL A 248 -19.81 -5.14 -10.92
CA VAL A 248 -19.07 -4.45 -9.86
C VAL A 248 -19.01 -5.28 -8.57
N HIS A 249 -20.13 -5.84 -8.14
CA HIS A 249 -20.21 -6.58 -6.88
C HIS A 249 -19.46 -7.90 -6.97
N GLN A 250 -19.52 -8.59 -8.10
CA GLN A 250 -18.78 -9.84 -8.31
C GLN A 250 -17.28 -9.60 -8.43
N ILE A 251 -16.84 -8.50 -9.07
CA ILE A 251 -15.42 -8.12 -9.14
C ILE A 251 -14.86 -7.87 -7.73
N ILE A 252 -15.56 -7.07 -6.93
CA ILE A 252 -15.15 -6.77 -5.55
C ILE A 252 -15.16 -8.06 -4.72
N HIS A 253 -16.21 -8.89 -4.84
CA HIS A 253 -16.30 -10.15 -4.12
C HIS A 253 -15.16 -11.12 -4.47
N MET A 254 -14.79 -11.20 -5.75
CA MET A 254 -13.69 -12.03 -6.21
C MET A 254 -12.36 -11.55 -5.61
N ALA A 255 -12.13 -10.24 -5.57
CA ALA A 255 -10.97 -9.65 -4.90
C ALA A 255 -10.96 -9.95 -3.39
N ASP A 256 -12.11 -9.85 -2.72
CA ASP A 256 -12.23 -10.19 -1.29
C ASP A 256 -11.92 -11.67 -1.01
N ARG A 257 -12.31 -12.60 -1.91
CA ARG A 257 -11.94 -14.02 -1.79
C ARG A 257 -10.46 -14.26 -2.00
N TYR A 258 -9.84 -13.56 -2.95
CA TYR A 258 -8.39 -13.58 -3.13
C TYR A 258 -7.67 -13.12 -1.85
N VAL A 259 -8.05 -11.95 -1.33
CA VAL A 259 -7.44 -11.34 -0.12
C VAL A 259 -7.67 -12.22 1.10
N SER A 260 -8.83 -12.86 1.21
CA SER A 260 -9.12 -13.82 2.27
C SER A 260 -8.19 -15.05 2.24
N VAL A 261 -7.79 -15.54 1.07
CA VAL A 261 -6.81 -16.65 0.98
C VAL A 261 -5.44 -16.20 1.48
N TYR A 262 -5.00 -14.99 1.07
CA TYR A 262 -3.78 -14.38 1.59
C TYR A 262 -3.81 -14.26 3.12
N GLU A 263 -4.95 -13.81 3.67
CA GLU A 263 -5.17 -13.73 5.11
C GLU A 263 -5.10 -15.10 5.80
N GLN A 264 -5.74 -16.12 5.23
CA GLN A 264 -5.80 -17.47 5.78
C GLN A 264 -4.42 -18.12 5.90
N PHE A 265 -3.50 -17.87 4.97
CA PHE A 265 -2.12 -18.36 5.08
C PHE A 265 -1.40 -17.73 6.29
N MET A 266 -1.59 -16.42 6.51
CA MET A 266 -1.00 -15.72 7.67
C MET A 266 -1.60 -16.23 8.98
N ASP A 267 -2.92 -16.41 9.05
CA ASP A 267 -3.61 -16.97 10.21
C ASP A 267 -3.16 -18.38 10.53
N TRP A 268 -3.02 -19.22 9.50
CA TRP A 268 -2.57 -20.59 9.66
C TRP A 268 -1.15 -20.65 10.23
N ALA A 269 -0.23 -19.87 9.68
CA ALA A 269 1.14 -19.80 10.19
C ALA A 269 1.18 -19.20 11.61
N TRP A 270 0.35 -18.20 11.91
CA TRP A 270 0.21 -17.65 13.25
C TRP A 270 -0.29 -18.71 14.24
N ARG A 271 -1.30 -19.49 13.88
CA ARG A 271 -1.88 -20.56 14.71
C ARG A 271 -0.84 -21.62 15.06
N LEU A 272 -0.08 -22.09 14.07
CA LEU A 272 1.01 -23.05 14.30
C LEU A 272 2.06 -22.52 15.28
N ARG A 273 2.40 -21.22 15.22
CA ARG A 273 3.36 -20.58 16.13
C ARG A 273 2.76 -20.32 17.52
N SER A 274 1.43 -20.24 17.63
CA SER A 274 0.70 -19.95 18.87
C SER A 274 0.59 -21.13 19.84
N TYR A 275 0.79 -22.36 19.38
CA TYR A 275 0.79 -23.53 20.26
C TYR A 275 1.97 -23.48 21.24
N ALA A 276 1.68 -23.55 22.53
CA ALA A 276 2.65 -23.66 23.60
C ALA A 276 2.91 -25.13 23.92
N THR A 277 4.18 -25.52 24.01
CA THR A 277 4.57 -26.87 24.41
C THR A 277 5.89 -26.83 25.18
N ARG A 278 6.12 -27.82 26.06
CA ARG A 278 7.36 -27.94 26.84
C ARG A 278 8.54 -28.43 26.01
N SER A 279 8.29 -29.21 24.95
CA SER A 279 9.36 -29.75 24.09
C SER A 279 9.83 -28.72 23.07
N ASN A 280 11.14 -28.52 23.00
CA ASN A 280 11.74 -27.66 21.99
C ASN A 280 11.61 -28.28 20.59
N GLU A 281 11.72 -29.61 20.48
CA GLU A 281 11.58 -30.36 19.23
C GLU A 281 10.17 -30.26 18.66
N ALA A 282 9.16 -30.34 19.52
CA ALA A 282 7.76 -30.13 19.13
C ALA A 282 7.53 -28.70 18.62
N ARG A 283 8.05 -27.70 19.36
CA ARG A 283 7.96 -26.29 18.97
C ARG A 283 8.65 -26.02 17.63
N ASP A 284 9.80 -26.64 17.41
CA ASP A 284 10.55 -26.56 16.15
C ASP A 284 9.76 -27.17 14.98
N ALA A 285 9.09 -28.31 15.19
CA ALA A 285 8.31 -28.95 14.14
C ALA A 285 7.10 -28.10 13.70
N LEU A 286 6.37 -27.51 14.66
CA LEU A 286 5.26 -26.59 14.40
C LEU A 286 5.72 -25.34 13.65
N ARG A 287 6.82 -24.73 14.08
CA ARG A 287 7.43 -23.58 13.39
C ARG A 287 7.95 -23.95 12.01
N ALA A 288 8.49 -25.15 11.85
CA ALA A 288 8.99 -25.62 10.57
C ALA A 288 7.85 -25.79 9.56
N LEU A 289 6.69 -26.31 9.98
CA LEU A 289 5.50 -26.41 9.12
C LEU A 289 4.98 -25.03 8.72
N ALA A 290 5.01 -24.05 9.63
CA ALA A 290 4.51 -22.69 9.36
C ALA A 290 5.23 -21.99 8.20
N PHE A 291 6.47 -22.37 7.87
CA PHE A 291 7.21 -21.84 6.70
C PHE A 291 6.60 -22.25 5.36
N TYR A 292 5.68 -23.23 5.31
CA TYR A 292 4.98 -23.58 4.08
C TYR A 292 4.10 -22.43 3.56
N ALA A 293 3.77 -21.47 4.42
CA ALA A 293 3.00 -20.28 4.05
C ALA A 293 3.86 -19.19 3.37
N ASP A 294 5.20 -19.20 3.53
CA ASP A 294 6.08 -18.11 3.09
C ASP A 294 5.90 -17.80 1.59
N GLN A 295 6.12 -18.82 0.75
CA GLN A 295 6.08 -18.64 -0.70
C GLN A 295 4.67 -18.31 -1.22
N PRO A 296 3.59 -18.96 -0.74
CA PRO A 296 2.22 -18.53 -1.08
C PRO A 296 1.91 -17.08 -0.68
N ILE A 297 2.27 -16.64 0.53
CA ILE A 297 2.04 -15.27 1.01
C ILE A 297 2.79 -14.26 0.13
N ASP A 298 4.09 -14.48 -0.08
CA ASP A 298 4.92 -13.58 -0.88
C ASP A 298 4.43 -13.53 -2.33
N ARG A 299 4.05 -14.67 -2.91
CA ARG A 299 3.55 -14.73 -4.28
C ARG A 299 2.20 -14.03 -4.43
N LEU A 300 1.26 -14.27 -3.50
CA LEU A 300 -0.05 -13.61 -3.52
C LEU A 300 0.09 -12.09 -3.38
N ARG A 301 0.99 -11.63 -2.52
CA ARG A 301 1.26 -10.20 -2.33
C ARG A 301 1.93 -9.57 -3.56
N SER A 302 3.02 -10.16 -4.05
CA SER A 302 3.77 -9.63 -5.20
C SER A 302 2.92 -9.59 -6.48
N PHE A 303 2.08 -10.62 -6.69
CA PHE A 303 1.13 -10.65 -7.81
C PHE A 303 0.23 -9.41 -7.87
N VAL A 304 -0.26 -8.93 -6.73
CA VAL A 304 -1.18 -7.79 -6.68
C VAL A 304 -0.52 -6.52 -7.23
N TYR A 305 0.74 -6.26 -6.85
CA TYR A 305 1.47 -5.10 -7.37
C TYR A 305 1.89 -5.29 -8.83
N GLU A 306 2.34 -6.49 -9.22
CA GLU A 306 2.64 -6.78 -10.63
C GLU A 306 1.41 -6.61 -11.52
N PHE A 307 0.24 -7.06 -11.06
CA PHE A 307 -1.02 -6.86 -11.78
C PHE A 307 -1.40 -5.38 -11.84
N ARG A 308 -1.18 -4.60 -10.78
CA ARG A 308 -1.40 -3.14 -10.79
C ARG A 308 -0.55 -2.44 -11.84
N GLU A 309 0.74 -2.77 -11.95
CA GLU A 309 1.62 -2.19 -12.97
C GLU A 309 1.13 -2.50 -14.39
N ILE A 310 0.64 -3.73 -14.63
CA ILE A 310 0.05 -4.10 -15.92
C ILE A 310 -1.24 -3.29 -16.16
N ALA A 311 -2.13 -3.26 -15.17
CA ALA A 311 -3.42 -2.61 -15.24
C ALA A 311 -3.32 -1.09 -15.48
N ASP A 312 -2.34 -0.42 -14.87
CA ASP A 312 -2.07 1.01 -15.07
C ASP A 312 -1.73 1.37 -16.53
N THR A 313 -1.29 0.39 -17.34
CA THR A 313 -1.01 0.61 -18.77
C THR A 313 -2.19 0.27 -19.68
N MET A 314 -3.26 -0.35 -19.16
CA MET A 314 -4.31 -0.92 -20.02
C MET A 314 -5.10 0.16 -20.74
N HIS A 315 -5.52 1.22 -20.04
CA HIS A 315 -6.38 2.24 -20.61
C HIS A 315 -5.73 2.95 -21.81
N SER A 316 -4.47 3.37 -21.68
CA SER A 316 -3.75 4.05 -22.76
C SER A 316 -3.58 3.18 -24.00
N ARG A 317 -3.34 1.88 -23.80
CA ARG A 317 -3.22 0.89 -24.89
C ARG A 317 -4.55 0.60 -25.56
N LEU A 318 -5.64 0.53 -24.81
CA LEU A 318 -6.99 0.36 -25.36
C LEU A 318 -7.41 1.57 -26.19
N ILE A 319 -7.13 2.80 -25.72
CA ILE A 319 -7.34 4.03 -26.51
C ILE A 319 -6.52 4.02 -27.81
N ALA A 320 -5.31 3.46 -27.79
CA ALA A 320 -4.48 3.29 -28.98
C ALA A 320 -5.02 2.22 -29.96
N GLY A 321 -6.13 1.55 -29.63
CA GLY A 321 -6.74 0.50 -30.44
C GLY A 321 -6.06 -0.86 -30.31
N GLU A 322 -5.22 -1.07 -29.30
CA GLU A 322 -4.57 -2.36 -29.06
C GLU A 322 -5.55 -3.40 -28.51
N SER A 323 -5.49 -4.62 -29.02
CA SER A 323 -6.16 -5.77 -28.41
C SER A 323 -5.29 -6.41 -27.33
N ILE A 324 -5.72 -6.33 -26.07
CA ILE A 324 -4.97 -6.86 -24.93
C ILE A 324 -5.47 -8.27 -24.58
N HIS A 325 -4.56 -9.24 -24.60
CA HIS A 325 -4.81 -10.60 -24.09
C HIS A 325 -3.94 -10.82 -22.85
N LEU A 326 -4.56 -11.03 -21.69
CA LEU A 326 -3.86 -11.23 -20.43
C LEU A 326 -3.89 -12.70 -20.02
N THR A 327 -2.71 -13.29 -19.88
CA THR A 327 -2.52 -14.60 -19.23
C THR A 327 -1.62 -14.39 -18.04
N LEU A 328 -2.18 -14.52 -16.84
CA LEU A 328 -1.46 -14.32 -15.60
C LEU A 328 -1.49 -15.62 -14.79
N SER A 329 -0.33 -16.02 -14.26
CA SER A 329 -0.18 -17.27 -13.52
C SER A 329 0.27 -17.01 -12.09
N ILE A 330 -0.42 -17.62 -11.13
CA ILE A 330 -0.07 -17.57 -9.71
C ILE A 330 0.32 -18.98 -9.29
N LYS A 331 1.61 -19.16 -8.97
CA LYS A 331 2.15 -20.45 -8.55
C LYS A 331 2.27 -20.49 -7.03
N LEU A 332 1.31 -21.13 -6.37
CA LEU A 332 1.39 -21.41 -4.94
C LEU A 332 2.10 -22.75 -4.76
N GLU A 333 3.35 -22.70 -4.33
CA GLU A 333 4.18 -23.89 -4.13
C GLU A 333 4.91 -23.80 -2.79
N ILE A 334 5.36 -24.96 -2.31
CA ILE A 334 6.16 -25.07 -1.08
C ILE A 334 7.62 -25.16 -1.50
N SER A 335 8.46 -24.30 -0.93
CA SER A 335 9.88 -24.29 -1.29
C SER A 335 10.58 -25.58 -0.84
N PRO A 336 11.52 -26.13 -1.63
CA PRO A 336 12.28 -27.32 -1.24
C PRO A 336 13.02 -27.15 0.10
N GLU A 337 13.45 -25.92 0.42
CA GLU A 337 14.06 -25.58 1.69
C GLU A 337 13.07 -25.76 2.87
N SER A 338 11.84 -25.28 2.72
CA SER A 338 10.79 -25.42 3.75
C SER A 338 10.48 -26.90 4.00
N THR A 339 10.36 -27.70 2.94
CA THR A 339 10.18 -29.16 3.04
C THR A 339 11.34 -29.81 3.77
N ALA A 340 12.59 -29.51 3.39
CA ALA A 340 13.77 -30.05 4.05
C ALA A 340 13.87 -29.66 5.53
N ARG A 341 13.47 -28.42 5.87
CA ARG A 341 13.42 -27.91 7.24
C ARG A 341 12.40 -28.66 8.07
N PHE A 342 11.20 -28.88 7.53
CA PHE A 342 10.14 -29.65 8.18
C PHE A 342 10.54 -31.11 8.39
N ASP A 343 11.07 -31.78 7.37
CA ASP A 343 11.57 -33.17 7.47
C ASP A 343 12.66 -33.32 8.54
N SER A 344 13.58 -32.35 8.61
CA SER A 344 14.61 -32.31 9.63
C SER A 344 14.03 -32.17 11.04
N ALA A 345 13.06 -31.28 11.23
CA ALA A 345 12.39 -31.08 12.52
C ALA A 345 11.58 -32.33 12.93
N MET A 346 10.85 -32.94 12.00
CA MET A 346 10.09 -34.17 12.23
C MET A 346 10.97 -35.35 12.65
N ARG A 347 12.17 -35.49 12.07
CA ARG A 347 13.14 -36.51 12.50
C ARG A 347 13.61 -36.30 13.93
N ARG A 348 13.82 -35.05 14.37
CA ARG A 348 14.18 -34.73 15.77
C ARG A 348 13.03 -35.03 16.71
N LEU A 349 11.81 -34.59 16.38
CA LEU A 349 10.61 -34.85 17.17
C LEU A 349 10.38 -36.36 17.38
N ARG A 350 10.43 -37.16 16.31
CA ARG A 350 10.27 -38.63 16.40
C ARG A 350 11.32 -39.32 17.28
N ARG A 351 12.53 -38.76 17.39
CA ARG A 351 13.56 -39.28 18.29
C ARG A 351 13.30 -38.92 19.75
N SER A 352 12.70 -37.76 20.01
CA SER A 352 12.39 -37.29 21.38
C SER A 352 11.19 -37.99 22.04
N ILE A 353 10.34 -38.66 21.24
CA ILE A 353 9.15 -39.39 21.73
C ILE A 353 9.47 -40.87 22.02
N ARG A 354 10.62 -41.38 21.55
CA ARG A 354 11.15 -42.71 21.90
C ARG A 354 11.95 -42.65 23.17
#